data_AF-A0A2N7K1D5-F1
#
_entry.id   AF-A0A2N7K1D5-F1
#
_cell.length_a   1.000
_cell.length_b   1.000
_cell.length_c   1.000
_cell.angle_alpha   90.00
_cell.angle_beta   90.00
_cell.angle_gamma   90.00
#
_symmetry.space_group_name_H-M   'P 1'
#
loop_
_entity.id
_entity.type
_entity.pdbx_description
1 polymer ?
#
loop_
_entity_poly.entity_id
_entity_poly.type
_entity_poly.pdbx_seq_one_letter_code
_entity_poly.pdbx_strand_id
1 'polypeptide(L)'
;VLLDHFTTALIDSQWFVPLEREGLQNLLTERKIIRAAQKKDKVVNNHGADLSSLSSANIVIEGGIVAYDSNIVTGGAGAKYLGIGGSGQYRTDQVTVNLRAVDVRTGQVLLSVTTTKTISSHEIGFGAFRFVDYKELLEVEMGYSQNEPVNIAVMSAIDAAVIHLIVKGMKRGMWSPGDPNALQNPIIARYSEESADIL
;
A
#
# COMPACT_ATOMS: atom_id res chain seq x y z
N VAL A 1 -7.79 -2.49 9.24
CA VAL A 1 -7.26 -3.49 8.27
C VAL A 1 -6.66 -2.83 7.03
N LEU A 2 -7.43 -2.10 6.20
CA LEU A 2 -6.88 -1.48 4.98
C LEU A 2 -5.91 -0.33 5.26
N LEU A 3 -6.27 0.55 6.20
CA LEU A 3 -5.41 1.65 6.62
C LEU A 3 -4.15 1.15 7.33
N ASP A 4 -4.27 0.05 8.10
CA ASP A 4 -3.12 -0.62 8.71
C ASP A 4 -2.17 -1.16 7.64
N HIS A 5 -2.70 -1.89 6.64
CA HIS A 5 -1.88 -2.40 5.53
C HIS A 5 -1.22 -1.28 4.74
N PHE A 6 -1.94 -0.18 4.48
CA PHE A 6 -1.36 0.98 3.82
C PHE A 6 -0.21 1.61 4.62
N THR A 7 -0.36 1.73 5.94
CA THR A 7 0.70 2.21 6.82
C THR A 7 1.90 1.27 6.81
N THR A 8 1.65 -0.04 6.87
CA THR A 8 2.70 -1.08 6.74
C THR A 8 3.43 -0.96 5.41
N ALA A 9 2.72 -0.83 4.28
CA ALA A 9 3.33 -0.67 2.96
C ALA A 9 4.22 0.58 2.88
N LEU A 10 3.81 1.70 3.50
CA LEU A 10 4.65 2.90 3.59
C LEU A 10 5.91 2.67 4.44
N ILE A 11 5.81 1.97 5.58
CA ILE A 11 6.95 1.64 6.44
C ILE A 11 7.91 0.69 5.73
N ASP A 12 7.39 -0.40 5.17
CA ASP A 12 8.15 -1.45 4.49
C ASP A 12 8.85 -0.93 3.24
N SER A 13 8.29 0.11 2.60
CA SER A 13 8.97 0.81 1.49
C SER A 13 10.30 1.46 1.90
N GLN A 14 10.47 1.82 3.18
CA GLN A 14 11.58 2.63 3.70
C GLN A 14 11.74 4.02 3.08
N TRP A 15 10.75 4.49 2.30
CA TRP A 15 10.75 5.84 1.71
C TRP A 15 10.08 6.89 2.60
N PHE A 16 9.21 6.44 3.51
CA PHE A 16 8.40 7.31 4.34
C PHE A 16 8.55 6.96 5.81
N VAL A 17 8.35 7.97 6.66
CA VAL A 17 8.14 7.79 8.09
C VAL A 17 6.70 8.22 8.38
N PRO A 18 5.72 7.30 8.37
CA PRO A 18 4.33 7.63 8.64
C PRO A 18 4.18 8.21 10.04
N LEU A 19 3.30 9.21 10.16
CA LEU A 19 2.94 9.79 11.45
C LEU A 19 1.54 9.33 11.82
N GLU A 20 1.38 8.88 13.06
CA GLU A 20 0.06 8.49 13.58
C GLU A 20 -0.88 9.71 13.59
N ARG A 21 -2.04 9.52 12.96
CA ARG A 21 -3.09 10.55 12.81
C ARG A 21 -4.48 10.00 13.06
N GLU A 22 -4.71 8.70 12.86
CA GLU A 22 -5.97 8.05 13.22
C GLU A 22 -6.12 8.01 14.74
N GLY A 23 -5.08 7.55 15.44
CA GLY A 23 -5.00 7.48 16.89
C GLY A 23 -4.58 8.78 17.59
N LEU A 24 -4.61 9.94 16.91
CA LEU A 24 -4.05 11.19 17.45
C LEU A 24 -4.67 11.60 18.79
N GLN A 25 -5.98 11.42 18.95
CA GLN A 25 -6.66 11.77 20.20
C GLN A 25 -6.20 10.91 21.38
N ASN A 26 -5.92 9.63 21.13
CA ASN A 26 -5.38 8.71 22.13
C ASN A 26 -3.96 9.13 22.50
N LEU A 27 -3.11 9.44 21.51
CA LEU A 27 -1.75 9.96 21.74
C LEU A 27 -1.74 11.27 22.54
N LEU A 28 -2.64 12.20 22.22
CA LEU A 28 -2.76 13.47 22.94
C LEU A 28 -3.22 13.24 24.38
N THR A 29 -4.12 12.28 24.61
CA THR A 29 -4.59 11.91 25.94
C THR A 29 -3.45 11.30 26.77
N GLU A 30 -2.69 10.36 26.22
CA GLU A 30 -1.56 9.74 26.92
C GLU A 30 -0.48 10.77 27.28
N ARG A 31 -0.15 11.67 26.35
CA ARG A 31 0.80 12.75 26.62
C ARG A 31 0.31 13.73 27.69
N LYS A 32 -1.00 13.94 27.83
CA LYS A 32 -1.56 14.72 28.95
C LYS A 32 -1.40 13.98 30.28
N ILE A 33 -1.60 12.66 30.30
CA ILE A 33 -1.40 11.82 31.48
C ILE A 33 0.06 11.87 31.96
N ILE A 34 1.01 11.69 31.04
CA ILE A 34 2.45 11.78 31.34
C ILE A 34 2.81 13.14 31.94
N ARG A 35 2.35 14.24 31.32
CA ARG A 35 2.57 15.61 31.85
C ARG A 35 1.97 15.81 33.24
N ALA A 36 0.80 15.23 33.51
CA ALA A 36 0.17 15.31 34.83
C ALA A 36 0.93 14.49 35.90
N ALA A 37 1.51 13.35 35.52
CA ALA A 37 2.33 12.51 36.40
C ALA A 37 3.68 13.16 36.74
N GLN A 38 4.36 13.76 35.76
CA GLN A 38 5.65 14.45 35.95
C GLN A 38 5.54 15.66 36.90
N LYS A 39 4.39 16.34 36.96
CA LYS A 39 4.15 17.47 37.88
C LYS A 39 4.07 17.09 39.37
N LYS A 40 3.99 15.81 39.73
CA LYS A 40 3.76 15.34 41.11
C LYS A 40 5.03 14.86 41.85
N ASP A 41 6.22 15.24 41.39
CA ASP A 41 7.54 15.01 42.04
C ASP A 41 7.92 13.55 42.40
N LYS A 42 7.11 12.56 41.99
CA LYS A 42 7.48 11.14 42.00
C LYS A 42 7.88 10.72 40.60
N VAL A 43 9.11 11.06 40.21
CA VAL A 43 9.71 10.59 38.95
C VAL A 43 9.81 9.06 39.03
N VAL A 44 8.86 8.36 38.42
CA VAL A 44 9.08 6.97 38.02
C VAL A 44 10.13 7.04 36.92
N ASN A 45 11.35 6.57 37.20
CA ASN A 45 12.54 6.63 36.36
C ASN A 45 12.39 6.04 34.92
N ASN A 46 11.21 5.49 34.58
CA ASN A 46 10.90 4.97 33.25
C ASN A 46 10.31 6.03 32.29
N HIS A 47 9.96 7.23 32.77
CA HIS A 47 9.52 8.33 31.90
C HIS A 47 10.64 9.37 31.83
N GLY A 48 11.41 9.33 30.74
CA GLY A 48 12.50 10.27 30.47
C GLY A 48 12.06 11.73 30.60
N ALA A 49 13.01 12.58 31.00
CA ALA A 49 12.80 13.99 31.24
C ALA A 49 12.31 14.69 29.95
N ASP A 50 11.06 15.14 30.01
CA ASP A 50 10.36 16.01 29.05
C ASP A 50 9.89 15.40 27.71
N LEU A 51 8.64 15.71 27.36
CA LEU A 51 7.98 15.22 26.15
C LEU A 51 8.19 16.19 24.98
N SER A 52 9.01 15.82 24.00
CA SER A 52 9.22 16.59 22.76
C SER A 52 7.93 16.82 21.97
N SER A 53 7.83 17.92 21.23
CA SER A 53 6.68 18.22 20.35
C SER A 53 6.45 17.11 19.32
N LEU A 54 5.18 16.92 18.91
CA LEU A 54 4.84 15.96 17.86
C LEU A 54 5.46 16.41 16.52
N SER A 55 6.03 15.46 15.78
CA SER A 55 6.53 15.71 14.43
C SER A 55 5.42 16.18 13.49
N SER A 56 5.76 17.14 12.62
CA SER A 56 4.90 17.61 11.52
C SER A 56 5.28 16.91 10.21
N ALA A 57 4.30 16.68 9.34
CA ALA A 57 4.53 16.23 7.97
C ALA A 57 4.39 17.40 6.99
N ASN A 58 5.21 17.40 5.93
CA ASN A 58 5.05 18.35 4.82
C ASN A 58 4.01 17.88 3.79
N ILE A 59 3.79 16.56 3.71
CA ILE A 59 2.91 15.91 2.75
C ILE A 59 1.93 15.03 3.53
N VAL A 60 0.66 15.05 3.12
CA VAL A 60 -0.34 14.06 3.50
C VAL A 60 -0.55 13.13 2.33
N ILE A 61 -0.43 11.83 2.56
CA ILE A 61 -0.80 10.82 1.57
C ILE A 61 -2.18 10.29 1.98
N GLU A 62 -3.13 10.39 1.07
CA GLU A 62 -4.52 9.96 1.27
C GLU A 62 -5.03 9.22 0.04
N GLY A 63 -6.05 8.39 0.22
CA GLY A 63 -6.59 7.60 -0.87
C GLY A 63 -7.45 6.45 -0.36
N GLY A 64 -7.77 5.55 -1.29
CA GLY A 64 -8.58 4.39 -0.98
C GLY A 64 -8.92 3.56 -2.21
N ILE A 65 -9.70 2.51 -1.98
CA ILE A 65 -10.26 1.67 -3.04
C ILE A 65 -11.36 2.47 -3.73
N VAL A 66 -11.22 2.68 -5.03
CA VAL A 66 -12.18 3.44 -5.85
C VAL A 66 -13.04 2.55 -6.72
N ALA A 67 -12.62 1.30 -6.97
CA ALA A 67 -13.44 0.29 -7.63
C ALA A 67 -13.05 -1.12 -7.18
N TYR A 68 -14.06 -2.00 -7.15
CA TYR A 68 -13.92 -3.43 -6.94
C TYR A 68 -14.89 -4.16 -7.87
N ASP A 69 -14.40 -5.18 -8.55
CA ASP A 69 -15.19 -6.08 -9.39
C ASP A 69 -14.79 -7.54 -9.14
N SER A 70 -15.76 -8.44 -9.17
CA SER A 70 -15.54 -9.88 -8.94
C SER A 70 -16.40 -10.71 -9.88
N ASN A 71 -15.75 -11.53 -10.70
CA ASN A 71 -16.41 -12.30 -11.75
C ASN A 71 -15.97 -13.76 -11.72
N ILE A 72 -16.92 -14.67 -11.97
CA ILE A 72 -16.61 -16.07 -12.22
C ILE A 72 -16.34 -16.24 -13.71
N VAL A 73 -15.15 -16.74 -14.04
CA VAL A 73 -14.68 -16.97 -15.41
C VAL A 73 -14.55 -18.47 -15.64
N THR A 74 -14.91 -18.93 -16.85
CA THR A 74 -14.78 -20.34 -17.26
C THR A 74 -13.75 -20.46 -18.37
N GLY A 75 -12.78 -21.37 -18.23
CA GLY A 75 -11.78 -21.63 -19.27
C GLY A 75 -10.82 -20.47 -19.57
N GLY A 76 -10.27 -20.42 -20.78
CA GLY A 76 -9.33 -19.37 -21.20
C GLY A 76 -7.94 -19.47 -20.56
N ALA A 77 -7.15 -18.40 -20.70
CA ALA A 77 -5.75 -18.37 -20.23
C ALA A 77 -5.62 -18.59 -18.72
N GLY A 78 -6.56 -18.05 -17.93
CA GLY A 78 -6.57 -18.22 -16.48
C GLY A 78 -6.76 -19.67 -16.03
N ALA A 79 -7.59 -20.46 -16.72
CA ALA A 79 -7.74 -21.89 -16.44
C ALA A 79 -6.42 -22.65 -16.66
N LYS A 80 -5.68 -22.33 -17.74
CA LYS A 80 -4.36 -22.93 -18.02
C LYS A 80 -3.35 -22.60 -16.91
N TYR A 81 -3.26 -21.33 -16.51
CA TYR A 81 -2.30 -20.89 -15.48
C TYR A 81 -2.65 -21.43 -14.08
N LEU A 82 -3.94 -21.52 -13.76
CA LEU A 82 -4.40 -22.11 -12.50
C LEU A 82 -4.40 -23.65 -12.50
N GLY A 83 -4.11 -24.29 -13.64
CA GLY A 83 -4.09 -25.75 -13.77
C GLY A 83 -5.47 -26.40 -13.71
N ILE A 84 -6.52 -25.65 -14.09
CA ILE A 84 -7.91 -26.09 -14.10
C ILE A 84 -8.23 -26.56 -15.54
N GLY A 85 -9.00 -27.65 -15.68
CA GLY A 85 -9.39 -28.17 -17.00
C GLY A 85 -10.12 -27.14 -17.87
N GLY A 86 -10.26 -27.40 -19.17
CA GLY A 86 -10.85 -26.45 -20.14
C GLY A 86 -12.28 -25.97 -19.83
N SER A 87 -13.03 -26.71 -19.01
CA SER A 87 -14.36 -26.36 -18.50
C SER A 87 -14.36 -25.87 -17.04
N GLY A 88 -13.19 -25.71 -16.44
CA GLY A 88 -13.02 -25.29 -15.06
C GLY A 88 -13.39 -23.83 -14.83
N GLN A 89 -13.99 -23.56 -13.68
CA GLN A 89 -14.36 -22.22 -13.23
C GLN A 89 -13.33 -21.68 -12.23
N TYR A 90 -13.00 -20.40 -12.35
CA TYR A 90 -12.21 -19.64 -11.38
C TYR A 90 -12.84 -18.28 -11.17
N ARG A 91 -12.49 -17.64 -10.05
CA ARG A 91 -12.92 -16.28 -9.73
C ARG A 91 -11.81 -15.30 -10.07
N THR A 92 -12.16 -14.16 -10.63
CA THR A 92 -11.26 -13.03 -10.85
C THR A 92 -11.72 -11.87 -9.97
N ASP A 93 -10.86 -11.43 -9.08
CA ASP A 93 -11.05 -10.28 -8.20
C ASP A 93 -10.18 -9.12 -8.70
N GLN A 94 -10.81 -8.02 -9.10
CA GLN A 94 -10.14 -6.81 -9.57
C GLN A 94 -10.36 -5.66 -8.59
N VAL A 95 -9.27 -5.03 -8.13
CA VAL A 95 -9.29 -3.93 -7.17
C VAL A 95 -8.54 -2.75 -7.77
N THR A 96 -9.16 -1.57 -7.72
CA THR A 96 -8.52 -0.30 -8.12
C THR A 96 -8.34 0.60 -6.91
N VAL A 97 -7.11 1.05 -6.68
CA VAL A 97 -6.73 1.96 -5.61
C VAL A 97 -6.28 3.28 -6.20
N ASN A 98 -6.75 4.39 -5.64
CA ASN A 98 -6.21 5.71 -5.92
C ASN A 98 -5.50 6.25 -4.68
N LEU A 99 -4.27 6.74 -4.84
CA LEU A 99 -3.51 7.46 -3.82
C LEU A 99 -3.16 8.87 -4.32
N ARG A 100 -3.12 9.82 -3.40
CA ARG A 100 -2.79 11.23 -3.66
C ARG A 100 -1.81 11.73 -2.61
N ALA A 101 -0.81 12.49 -3.05
CA ALA A 101 0.09 13.23 -2.17
C ALA A 101 -0.29 14.72 -2.20
N VAL A 102 -0.59 15.28 -1.03
CA VAL A 102 -1.09 16.65 -0.86
C VAL A 102 -0.08 17.45 -0.04
N ASP A 103 0.29 18.64 -0.53
CA ASP A 103 1.09 19.60 0.24
C ASP A 103 0.25 20.18 1.38
N VAL A 104 0.70 20.02 2.62
CA VAL A 104 -0.04 20.49 3.81
C VAL A 104 -0.15 22.01 3.88
N ARG A 105 0.80 22.75 3.30
CA ARG A 105 0.87 24.21 3.38
C ARG A 105 -0.05 24.89 2.37
N THR A 106 -0.14 24.32 1.17
CA THR A 106 -0.90 24.92 0.05
C THR A 106 -2.23 24.21 -0.22
N GLY A 107 -2.39 22.97 0.24
CA GLY A 107 -3.53 22.11 -0.12
C GLY A 107 -3.46 21.57 -1.55
N GLN A 108 -2.35 21.80 -2.27
CA GLN A 108 -2.18 21.34 -3.64
C GLN A 108 -1.97 19.82 -3.69
N VAL A 109 -2.69 19.15 -4.59
CA VAL A 109 -2.40 17.75 -4.94
C VAL A 109 -1.15 17.73 -5.82
N LEU A 110 -0.02 17.30 -5.25
CA LEU A 110 1.28 17.25 -5.93
C LEU A 110 1.38 16.05 -6.87
N LEU A 111 0.73 14.94 -6.50
CA LEU A 111 0.76 13.69 -7.24
C LEU A 111 -0.53 12.90 -6.99
N SER A 112 -1.05 12.24 -8.02
CA SER A 112 -2.12 11.24 -7.91
C SER A 112 -1.76 10.02 -8.75
N VAL A 113 -1.94 8.84 -8.17
CA VAL A 113 -1.69 7.55 -8.80
C VAL A 113 -2.92 6.68 -8.67
N THR A 114 -3.29 6.01 -9.75
CA THR A 114 -4.36 5.02 -9.78
C THR A 114 -3.75 3.72 -10.26
N THR A 115 -3.98 2.64 -9.53
CA THR A 115 -3.43 1.32 -9.82
C THR A 115 -4.53 0.29 -9.71
N THR A 116 -4.58 -0.62 -10.69
CA THR A 116 -5.56 -1.70 -10.73
C THR A 116 -4.84 -3.03 -10.68
N LYS A 117 -5.22 -3.90 -9.74
CA LYS A 117 -4.69 -5.26 -9.65
C LYS A 117 -5.79 -6.28 -9.86
N THR A 118 -5.45 -7.34 -10.56
CA THR A 118 -6.35 -8.43 -10.91
C THR A 118 -5.77 -9.75 -10.43
N ILE A 119 -6.45 -10.40 -9.49
CA ILE A 119 -6.09 -11.72 -8.98
C ILE A 119 -7.12 -12.74 -9.45
N SER A 120 -6.68 -13.75 -10.19
CA SER A 120 -7.53 -14.90 -10.51
C SER A 120 -7.23 -16.05 -9.57
N SER A 121 -8.26 -16.75 -9.08
CA SER A 121 -8.11 -17.77 -8.06
C SER A 121 -9.13 -18.89 -8.18
N HIS A 122 -8.75 -20.08 -7.70
CA HIS A 122 -9.64 -21.23 -7.57
C HIS A 122 -9.35 -21.96 -6.27
N GLU A 123 -10.41 -22.41 -5.59
CA GLU A 123 -10.28 -23.17 -4.35
C GLU A 123 -9.79 -24.58 -4.64
N ILE A 124 -8.71 -24.99 -3.97
CA ILE A 124 -8.11 -26.33 -4.11
C ILE A 124 -8.49 -27.27 -2.95
N GLY A 125 -9.29 -26.79 -1.99
CA GLY A 125 -9.85 -27.55 -0.87
C GLY A 125 -9.36 -27.05 0.50
N PHE A 126 -10.14 -27.36 1.55
CA PHE A 126 -9.85 -26.99 2.95
C PHE A 126 -9.58 -25.49 3.17
N GLY A 127 -10.24 -24.61 2.39
CA GLY A 127 -10.02 -23.17 2.45
C GLY A 127 -8.69 -22.69 1.88
N ALA A 128 -7.95 -23.55 1.16
CA ALA A 128 -6.77 -23.15 0.41
C ALA A 128 -7.15 -22.76 -1.02
N PHE A 129 -6.51 -21.69 -1.51
CA PHE A 129 -6.71 -21.15 -2.85
C PHE A 129 -5.40 -21.19 -3.61
N ARG A 130 -5.47 -21.61 -4.87
CA ARG A 130 -4.43 -21.33 -5.85
C ARG A 130 -4.79 -20.03 -6.56
N PHE A 131 -3.84 -19.12 -6.68
CA PHE A 131 -4.05 -17.84 -7.34
C PHE A 131 -2.98 -17.53 -8.38
N VAL A 132 -3.35 -16.63 -9.28
CA VAL A 132 -2.54 -16.04 -10.34
C VAL A 132 -2.68 -14.53 -10.22
N ASP A 133 -1.57 -13.85 -9.96
CA ASP A 133 -1.47 -12.39 -10.08
C ASP A 133 -1.02 -12.02 -11.48
N TYR A 134 -1.86 -11.28 -12.19
CA TYR A 134 -1.49 -10.68 -13.47
C TYR A 134 -0.82 -9.35 -13.17
N LYS A 135 0.51 -9.33 -13.28
CA LYS A 135 1.27 -8.09 -13.23
C LYS A 135 1.14 -7.39 -14.59
N GLU A 136 1.27 -6.07 -14.59
CA GLU A 136 1.06 -5.24 -15.77
C GLU A 136 2.06 -5.52 -16.92
N LEU A 137 3.12 -6.29 -16.67
CA LEU A 137 4.22 -6.60 -17.61
C LEU A 137 4.20 -8.01 -18.20
N LEU A 138 3.01 -8.62 -18.34
CA LEU A 138 2.87 -10.03 -18.77
C LEU A 138 3.57 -11.05 -17.85
N GLU A 139 4.06 -10.62 -16.69
CA GLU A 139 4.54 -11.52 -15.65
C GLU A 139 3.34 -12.13 -14.92
N VAL A 140 3.33 -13.46 -14.84
CA VAL A 140 2.33 -14.23 -14.12
C VAL A 140 3.00 -14.80 -12.88
N GLU A 141 2.54 -14.38 -11.71
CA GLU A 141 2.96 -14.98 -10.45
C GLU A 141 1.88 -15.95 -9.96
N MET A 142 2.29 -17.19 -9.68
CA MET A 142 1.40 -18.21 -9.13
C MET A 142 1.73 -18.45 -7.67
N GLY A 143 0.70 -18.56 -6.85
CA GLY A 143 0.87 -18.84 -5.43
C GLY A 143 -0.25 -19.68 -4.86
N TYR A 144 -0.04 -20.08 -3.61
CA TYR A 144 -1.02 -20.74 -2.77
C TYR A 144 -1.23 -19.90 -1.51
N SER A 145 -2.47 -19.77 -1.07
CA SER A 145 -2.80 -19.00 0.12
C SER A 145 -4.01 -19.57 0.83
N GLN A 146 -4.05 -19.41 2.16
CA GLN A 146 -5.24 -19.62 2.97
C GLN A 146 -6.03 -18.31 3.20
N ASN A 147 -5.44 -17.17 2.86
CA ASN A 147 -6.14 -15.90 2.87
C ASN A 147 -7.11 -15.85 1.68
N GLU A 148 -8.26 -15.20 1.88
CA GLU A 148 -9.21 -15.00 0.80
C GLU A 148 -8.56 -14.22 -0.37
N PRO A 149 -8.76 -14.65 -1.63
CA PRO A 149 -8.16 -14.01 -2.80
C PRO A 149 -8.43 -12.50 -2.93
N VAL A 150 -9.58 -12.03 -2.45
CA VAL A 150 -9.92 -10.61 -2.42
C VAL A 150 -8.96 -9.81 -1.53
N ASN A 151 -8.58 -10.36 -0.36
CA ASN A 151 -7.65 -9.68 0.54
C ASN A 151 -6.27 -9.56 -0.10
N ILE A 152 -5.83 -10.60 -0.83
CA ILE A 152 -4.58 -10.58 -1.60
C ILE A 152 -4.65 -9.48 -2.67
N ALA A 153 -5.75 -9.41 -3.44
CA ALA A 153 -5.92 -8.40 -4.48
C ALA A 153 -5.85 -6.98 -3.92
N VAL A 154 -6.48 -6.74 -2.76
CA VAL A 154 -6.46 -5.43 -2.12
C VAL A 154 -5.07 -5.07 -1.60
N MET A 155 -4.41 -5.98 -0.87
CA MET A 155 -3.06 -5.75 -0.36
C MET A 155 -2.08 -5.47 -1.51
N SER A 156 -2.10 -6.29 -2.56
CA SER A 156 -1.27 -6.10 -3.74
C SER A 156 -1.56 -4.80 -4.49
N ALA A 157 -2.82 -4.34 -4.54
CA ALA A 157 -3.19 -3.06 -5.14
C ALA A 157 -2.64 -1.87 -4.33
N ILE A 158 -2.68 -1.94 -3.00
CA ILE A 158 -2.11 -0.93 -2.12
C ILE A 158 -0.59 -0.87 -2.28
N ASP A 159 0.09 -2.02 -2.25
CA ASP A 159 1.55 -2.09 -2.40
C ASP A 159 1.99 -1.50 -3.75
N ALA A 160 1.32 -1.91 -4.83
CA ALA A 160 1.62 -1.39 -6.17
C ALA A 160 1.37 0.13 -6.25
N ALA A 161 0.27 0.63 -5.67
CA ALA A 161 -0.01 2.06 -5.63
C ALA A 161 1.05 2.85 -4.85
N VAL A 162 1.57 2.32 -3.73
CA VAL A 162 2.67 2.93 -2.98
C VAL A 162 3.95 2.99 -3.82
N ILE A 163 4.28 1.91 -4.55
CA ILE A 163 5.46 1.89 -5.42
C ILE A 163 5.31 2.92 -6.55
N HIS A 164 4.16 2.98 -7.23
CA HIS A 164 3.92 4.01 -8.24
C HIS A 164 3.99 5.43 -7.67
N LEU A 165 3.48 5.64 -6.46
CA LEU A 165 3.58 6.93 -5.78
C LEU A 165 5.04 7.33 -5.60
N ILE A 166 5.87 6.44 -5.05
CA ILE A 166 7.31 6.66 -4.84
C ILE A 166 8.01 6.98 -6.16
N VAL A 167 7.84 6.13 -7.17
CA VAL A 167 8.54 6.27 -8.45
C VAL A 167 8.14 7.54 -9.18
N LYS A 168 6.84 7.88 -9.22
CA LYS A 168 6.39 9.14 -9.83
C LYS A 168 6.81 10.36 -9.01
N GLY A 169 6.83 10.27 -7.68
CA GLY A 169 7.32 11.33 -6.81
C GLY A 169 8.82 11.61 -7.02
N MET A 170 9.63 10.57 -7.24
CA MET A 170 11.03 10.71 -7.62
C MET A 170 11.19 11.46 -8.94
N LYS A 171 10.43 11.05 -9.98
CA LYS A 171 10.46 11.71 -11.30
C LYS A 171 10.07 13.19 -11.23
N ARG A 172 9.13 13.54 -10.35
CA ARG A 172 8.69 14.92 -10.12
C ARG A 172 9.60 15.72 -9.18
N GLY A 173 10.68 15.12 -8.67
CA GLY A 173 11.60 15.77 -7.73
C GLY A 173 10.98 16.06 -6.36
N MET A 174 9.90 15.35 -5.98
CA MET A 174 9.27 15.50 -4.66
C MET A 174 10.14 14.93 -3.54
N TRP A 175 10.88 13.87 -3.86
CA TRP A 175 11.87 13.25 -3.00
C TRP A 175 13.01 12.68 -3.84
N SER A 176 14.18 12.56 -3.24
CA SER A 176 15.38 12.04 -3.88
C SER A 176 15.82 10.76 -3.18
N PRO A 177 16.27 9.74 -3.93
CA PRO A 177 16.82 8.55 -3.32
C PRO A 177 18.09 8.90 -2.53
N GLY A 178 18.30 8.19 -1.41
CA GLY A 178 19.56 8.27 -0.67
C GLY A 178 20.74 7.70 -1.48
N ASP A 179 20.48 6.73 -2.35
CA ASP A 179 21.45 6.17 -3.29
C ASP A 179 21.29 6.83 -4.68
N PRO A 180 22.34 7.51 -5.21
CA PRO A 180 22.34 8.07 -6.56
C PRO A 180 22.03 7.04 -7.67
N ASN A 181 22.29 5.75 -7.44
CA ASN A 181 22.02 4.69 -8.41
C ASN A 181 20.63 4.05 -8.27
N ALA A 182 19.77 4.53 -7.35
CA ALA A 182 18.44 3.96 -7.16
C ALA A 182 17.58 3.98 -8.44
N LEU A 183 17.81 4.95 -9.34
CA LEU A 183 17.12 5.02 -10.64
C LEU A 183 17.46 3.86 -11.58
N GLN A 184 18.57 3.16 -11.34
CA GLN A 184 18.98 1.95 -12.08
C GLN A 184 18.41 0.67 -11.45
N ASN A 185 17.70 0.78 -10.32
CA ASN A 185 17.04 -0.37 -9.71
C ASN A 185 15.99 -0.93 -10.68
N PRO A 186 16.03 -2.23 -11.02
CA PRO A 186 15.09 -2.84 -11.95
C PRO A 186 13.63 -2.62 -11.56
N ILE A 187 13.31 -2.62 -10.26
CA ILE A 187 11.95 -2.39 -9.75
C ILE A 187 11.54 -0.94 -10.01
N ILE A 188 12.41 0.03 -9.77
CA ILE A 188 12.10 1.45 -10.00
C ILE A 188 11.92 1.71 -11.50
N ALA A 189 12.81 1.15 -12.34
CA ALA A 189 12.69 1.23 -13.79
C ALA A 189 11.35 0.64 -14.28
N ARG A 190 10.99 -0.53 -13.74
CA ARG A 190 9.73 -1.24 -14.02
C ARG A 190 8.49 -0.36 -13.82
N TYR A 191 8.34 0.22 -12.63
CA TYR A 191 7.20 1.07 -12.30
C TYR A 191 7.29 2.50 -12.89
N SER A 192 8.44 2.86 -13.47
CA SER A 192 8.68 4.15 -14.11
C SER A 192 8.09 4.19 -15.52
N GLU A 193 8.22 3.10 -16.28
CA GLU A 193 7.76 2.99 -17.68
C GLU A 193 6.22 2.86 -17.78
N GLU A 194 5.56 2.43 -16.70
CA GLU A 194 4.11 2.16 -16.62
C GLU A 194 3.23 3.42 -16.47
N SER A 195 3.79 4.62 -16.58
CA SER A 195 2.98 5.85 -16.52
C SER A 195 2.29 6.08 -17.85
N ALA A 196 0.96 5.92 -17.89
CA ALA A 196 0.15 6.44 -18.99
C ALA A 196 0.34 7.95 -19.06
N ASP A 197 1.19 8.40 -19.96
CA ASP A 197 1.29 9.81 -20.32
C ASP A 197 -0.04 10.20 -20.95
N ILE A 198 -0.73 11.11 -20.28
CA ILE A 198 -1.79 11.89 -20.91
C ILE A 198 -1.09 13.16 -21.39
N LEU A 199 -0.85 13.18 -22.72
CA LEU A 199 -0.18 14.18 -23.56
C LEU A 199 1.21 13.78 -24.05
#